data_AF-A0A135VLN5-F1
#
_entry.id   AF-A0A135VLN5-F1
#
_cell.length_a   1.000
_cell.length_b   1.000
_cell.length_c   1.000
_cell.angle_alpha   90.00
_cell.angle_beta   90.00
_cell.angle_gamma   90.00
#
_symmetry.space_group_name_H-M   'P 1'
#
loop_
_entity.id
_entity.type
_entity.pdbx_description
1 polymer ?
#
loop_
_entity_poly.entity_id
_entity_poly.type
_entity_poly.pdbx_seq_one_letter_code
_entity_poly.pdbx_strand_id
1 'polypeptide(L)'
;MKRVEKDMNIPKPDTTEIEEEKPKVKLEKPPKIRKVKTVTWEAVTQKVYDRIEWYATRFIIMSTVGVVIGFIALVYGGIAYVFTPATLQDASVFLAVFVGVGAVVASLILLAWGLFWRKKVEMRNIF
;
A
#
# COMPACT_ATOMS: atom_id res chain seq x y z
N MET A 1 25.38 42.96 -73.82
CA MET A 1 25.64 43.02 -72.37
C MET A 1 24.34 43.37 -71.65
N LYS A 2 23.84 42.51 -70.75
CA LYS A 2 23.22 42.82 -69.43
C LYS A 2 22.29 41.67 -68.99
N ARG A 3 22.49 41.25 -67.73
CA ARG A 3 21.72 40.25 -66.96
C ARG A 3 20.23 40.60 -66.92
N VAL A 4 19.37 39.58 -66.85
CA VAL A 4 18.19 39.59 -65.97
C VAL A 4 17.94 38.18 -65.44
N GLU A 5 17.76 38.14 -64.13
CA GLU A 5 17.47 37.07 -63.20
C GLU A 5 15.95 36.86 -63.11
N LYS A 6 15.44 35.60 -63.02
CA LYS A 6 14.16 35.28 -62.37
C LYS A 6 13.83 33.78 -62.32
N ASP A 7 13.86 33.24 -61.10
CA ASP A 7 12.82 32.47 -60.39
C ASP A 7 12.02 31.34 -61.08
N MET A 8 12.12 30.18 -60.41
CA MET A 8 11.05 29.23 -60.00
C MET A 8 10.53 28.16 -60.97
N ASN A 9 10.57 26.90 -60.49
CA ASN A 9 9.48 25.91 -60.36
C ASN A 9 9.77 24.48 -60.92
N ILE A 10 10.13 23.53 -60.01
CA ILE A 10 9.64 22.13 -59.73
C ILE A 10 9.01 21.29 -60.90
N PRO A 11 9.00 19.92 -60.98
CA PRO A 11 9.82 18.76 -60.49
C PRO A 11 10.13 17.64 -61.56
N LYS A 12 11.03 16.65 -61.23
CA LYS A 12 11.20 15.18 -61.58
C LYS A 12 10.73 14.61 -62.96
N PRO A 13 11.29 13.50 -63.54
CA PRO A 13 11.72 12.23 -62.87
C PRO A 13 12.87 11.42 -63.54
N ASP A 14 13.08 10.19 -63.04
CA ASP A 14 13.77 9.01 -63.62
C ASP A 14 15.31 9.04 -63.68
N THR A 15 16.06 8.05 -63.19
CA THR A 15 16.15 6.71 -63.80
C THR A 15 16.94 5.77 -62.87
N THR A 16 16.36 4.59 -62.61
CA THR A 16 16.94 3.29 -62.18
C THR A 16 18.39 3.21 -61.66
N GLU A 17 18.53 2.77 -60.40
CA GLU A 17 19.61 1.87 -60.00
C GLU A 17 18.99 0.59 -59.42
N ILE A 18 19.28 -0.51 -60.10
CA ILE A 18 18.97 -1.89 -59.71
C ILE A 18 20.03 -2.26 -58.68
N GLU A 19 19.68 -2.27 -57.40
CA GLU A 19 20.58 -2.75 -56.34
C GLU A 19 20.12 -4.12 -55.84
N GLU A 20 21.09 -5.03 -55.82
CA GLU A 20 20.98 -6.48 -55.69
C GLU A 20 20.15 -6.96 -54.50
N GLU A 21 19.18 -7.83 -54.77
CA GLU A 21 18.44 -8.57 -53.75
C GLU A 21 19.34 -9.67 -53.15
N LYS A 22 20.04 -9.36 -52.04
CA LYS A 22 20.63 -10.38 -51.16
C LYS A 22 19.57 -10.95 -50.21
N PRO A 23 19.56 -12.27 -49.98
CA PRO A 23 18.47 -12.94 -49.27
C PRO A 23 18.41 -12.51 -47.81
N LYS A 24 17.21 -12.11 -47.38
CA LYS A 24 16.88 -11.77 -45.98
C LYS A 24 17.13 -12.98 -45.08
N VAL A 25 18.29 -13.03 -44.43
CA VAL A 25 18.50 -13.85 -43.25
C VAL A 25 17.56 -13.29 -42.17
N LYS A 26 16.41 -13.95 -41.97
CA LYS A 26 15.58 -13.73 -40.79
C LYS A 26 16.44 -14.03 -39.57
N LEU A 27 16.96 -13.00 -38.91
CA LEU A 27 17.43 -13.13 -37.53
C LEU A 27 16.23 -13.61 -36.70
N GLU A 28 16.22 -14.90 -36.39
CA GLU A 28 15.45 -15.41 -35.27
C GLU A 28 15.86 -14.60 -34.04
N LYS A 29 14.91 -13.79 -33.54
CA LYS A 29 15.06 -13.15 -32.24
C LYS A 29 15.41 -14.23 -31.22
N PRO A 30 16.42 -14.01 -30.34
CA PRO A 30 16.74 -15.00 -29.33
C PRO A 30 15.48 -15.33 -28.54
N PRO A 31 15.25 -16.62 -28.19
CA PRO A 31 14.05 -17.03 -27.49
C PRO A 31 13.93 -16.17 -26.24
N LYS A 32 12.79 -15.49 -26.07
CA LYS A 32 12.47 -14.81 -24.81
C LYS A 32 12.49 -15.90 -23.74
N ILE A 33 13.61 -15.99 -23.01
CA ILE A 33 13.73 -16.80 -21.81
C ILE A 33 12.68 -16.22 -20.86
N ARG A 34 11.47 -16.79 -20.86
CA ARG A 34 10.53 -16.58 -19.77
C ARG A 34 11.28 -17.08 -18.55
N LYS A 35 11.80 -16.16 -17.74
CA LYS A 35 12.27 -16.48 -16.40
C LYS A 35 11.07 -17.13 -15.73
N VAL A 36 11.04 -18.46 -15.72
CA VAL A 36 10.12 -19.21 -14.87
C VAL A 36 10.45 -18.69 -13.49
N LYS A 37 9.53 -17.88 -12.94
CA LYS A 37 9.68 -17.32 -11.61
C LYS A 37 9.61 -18.53 -10.69
N THR A 38 10.75 -19.15 -10.43
CA THR A 38 10.87 -20.21 -9.46
C THR A 38 10.40 -19.58 -8.16
N VAL A 39 9.29 -20.08 -7.65
CA VAL A 39 8.73 -19.65 -6.37
C VAL A 39 9.70 -20.19 -5.34
N THR A 40 10.77 -19.43 -5.05
CA THR A 40 11.66 -19.76 -3.95
C THR A 40 10.89 -19.59 -2.66
N TRP A 41 11.12 -20.49 -1.70
CA TRP A 41 10.52 -20.39 -0.36
C TRP A 41 10.80 -19.03 0.30
N GLU A 42 11.94 -18.42 -0.04
CA GLU A 42 12.32 -17.05 0.31
C GLU A 42 11.31 -16.01 -0.19
N ALA A 43 10.89 -16.09 -1.46
CA ALA A 43 9.90 -15.16 -2.02
C ALA A 43 8.50 -15.34 -1.41
N VAL A 44 8.15 -16.57 -1.00
CA VAL A 44 6.87 -16.84 -0.31
C VAL A 44 6.90 -16.28 1.11
N THR A 45 7.98 -16.52 1.84
CA THR A 45 8.15 -16.02 3.21
C THR A 45 8.21 -14.49 3.25
N GLN A 46 8.95 -13.83 2.35
CA GLN A 46 8.94 -12.36 2.24
C GLN A 46 7.54 -11.80 2.05
N LYS A 47 6.76 -12.37 1.14
CA LYS A 47 5.37 -11.92 0.90
C LYS A 47 4.47 -12.10 2.13
N VAL A 48 4.77 -13.06 3.00
CA VAL A 48 4.07 -13.26 4.27
C VAL A 48 4.54 -12.23 5.31
N TYR A 49 5.85 -12.00 5.43
CA TYR A 49 6.43 -10.98 6.31
C TYR A 49 5.88 -9.58 6.02
N ASP A 50 5.87 -9.16 4.75
CA ASP A 50 5.33 -7.86 4.32
C ASP A 50 3.84 -7.70 4.71
N ARG A 51 3.06 -8.77 4.56
CA ARG A 51 1.65 -8.75 4.98
C ARG A 51 1.52 -8.63 6.49
N ILE A 52 2.31 -9.37 7.26
CA ILE A 52 2.25 -9.32 8.72
C ILE A 52 2.66 -7.93 9.23
N GLU A 53 3.70 -7.31 8.65
CA GLU A 53 4.13 -5.95 9.02
C GLU A 53 3.04 -4.91 8.73
N TRP A 54 2.36 -5.05 7.58
CA TRP A 54 1.22 -4.20 7.20
C TRP A 54 0.03 -4.33 8.17
N TYR A 55 -0.25 -5.56 8.64
CA TYR A 55 -1.27 -5.80 9.67
C TYR A 55 -0.84 -5.25 11.03
N ALA A 56 0.40 -5.50 11.46
CA ALA A 56 0.92 -5.04 12.75
C ALA A 56 0.84 -3.51 12.88
N THR A 57 1.22 -2.78 11.83
CA THR A 57 1.14 -1.31 11.80
C THR A 57 -0.32 -0.82 11.93
N ARG A 58 -1.27 -1.46 11.23
CA ARG A 58 -2.70 -1.13 11.36
C ARG A 58 -3.25 -1.42 12.74
N PHE A 59 -2.84 -2.52 13.38
CA PHE A 59 -3.27 -2.84 14.74
C PHE A 59 -2.78 -1.80 15.75
N ILE A 60 -1.54 -1.29 15.59
CA ILE A 60 -1.03 -0.21 16.44
C ILE A 60 -1.87 1.06 16.28
N ILE A 61 -2.20 1.45 15.04
CA ILE A 61 -3.02 2.65 14.78
C ILE A 61 -4.44 2.48 15.34
N MET A 62 -5.07 1.32 15.13
CA MET A 62 -6.40 1.05 15.68
C MET A 62 -6.39 1.05 17.22
N SER A 63 -5.32 0.53 17.82
CA SER A 63 -5.12 0.57 19.27
C SER A 63 -5.07 2.01 19.79
N THR A 64 -4.26 2.89 19.21
CA THR A 64 -4.18 4.29 19.66
C THR A 64 -5.52 5.01 19.53
N VAL A 65 -6.25 4.78 18.43
CA VAL A 65 -7.61 5.31 18.27
C VAL A 65 -8.56 4.77 19.35
N GLY A 66 -8.52 3.48 19.67
CA GLY A 66 -9.34 2.88 20.72
C GLY A 66 -9.04 3.46 22.11
N VAL A 67 -7.77 3.77 22.42
CA VAL A 67 -7.41 4.43 23.70
C VAL A 67 -8.00 5.83 23.76
N VAL A 68 -7.93 6.60 22.67
CA VAL A 68 -8.49 7.96 22.62
C VAL A 68 -10.02 7.92 22.82
N ILE A 69 -10.72 7.03 22.12
CA ILE A 69 -12.17 6.86 22.27
C ILE A 69 -12.52 6.42 23.69
N GLY A 70 -11.80 5.45 24.24
CA GLY A 70 -12.01 4.96 25.60
C GLY A 70 -11.79 6.05 26.66
N PHE A 71 -10.76 6.87 26.48
CA PHE A 71 -10.49 7.99 27.37
C PHE A 71 -11.58 9.07 27.30
N ILE A 72 -12.03 9.43 26.10
CA ILE A 72 -13.14 10.38 25.92
C ILE A 72 -14.41 9.85 26.59
N ALA A 73 -14.73 8.56 26.43
CA ALA A 73 -15.88 7.94 27.08
C ALA A 73 -15.79 8.04 28.61
N LEU A 74 -14.62 7.77 29.21
CA LEU A 74 -14.42 7.90 30.66
C LEU A 74 -14.60 9.34 31.16
N VAL A 75 -14.03 10.32 30.46
CA VAL A 75 -14.18 11.74 30.81
C VAL A 75 -15.65 12.16 30.72
N TYR A 76 -16.33 11.77 29.64
CA TYR A 76 -17.74 12.10 29.44
C TYR A 76 -18.64 11.44 30.48
N GLY A 77 -18.37 10.19 30.85
CA GLY A 77 -19.05 9.50 31.95
C GLY A 77 -18.84 10.18 33.30
N GLY A 78 -17.60 10.62 33.59
CA GLY A 78 -17.29 11.36 34.80
C GLY A 78 -18.03 12.68 34.90
N ILE A 79 -18.15 13.42 33.78
CA ILE A 79 -18.94 14.66 33.72
C ILE A 79 -20.43 14.35 33.86
N ALA A 80 -20.93 13.29 33.21
CA ALA A 80 -22.32 12.87 33.33
C ALA A 80 -22.72 12.54 34.78
N TYR A 81 -21.80 11.97 35.56
CA TYR A 81 -22.01 11.70 36.99
C TYR A 81 -22.22 12.98 37.82
N VAL A 82 -21.59 14.10 37.45
CA VAL A 82 -21.65 15.35 38.22
C VAL A 82 -22.85 16.22 37.82
N PHE A 83 -23.23 16.22 36.53
CA PHE A 83 -24.15 17.22 35.97
C PHE A 83 -25.51 16.66 35.53
N THR A 84 -25.73 15.34 35.54
CA THR A 84 -26.98 14.73 35.03
C THR A 84 -27.90 14.30 36.17
N PRO A 85 -29.22 14.54 36.09
CA PRO A 85 -30.17 14.01 37.08
C PRO A 85 -30.18 12.47 37.12
N ALA A 86 -30.40 11.92 38.31
CA ALA A 86 -30.24 10.50 38.64
C ALA A 86 -30.95 9.51 37.70
N THR A 87 -32.07 9.90 37.10
CA THR A 87 -32.86 9.04 36.20
C THR A 87 -32.14 8.67 34.90
N LEU A 88 -31.22 9.51 34.40
CA LEU A 88 -30.41 9.24 33.20
C LEU A 88 -28.93 8.99 33.52
N GLN A 89 -28.54 9.22 34.77
CA GLN A 89 -27.15 9.15 35.23
C GLN A 89 -26.64 7.70 35.25
N ASP A 90 -27.40 6.76 35.82
CA ASP A 90 -26.92 5.38 35.99
C ASP A 90 -26.59 4.70 34.66
N ALA A 91 -27.48 4.87 33.66
CA ALA A 91 -27.28 4.29 32.34
C ALA A 91 -26.09 4.93 31.58
N SER A 92 -25.94 6.25 31.66
CA SER A 92 -24.87 6.98 30.95
C SER A 92 -23.49 6.71 31.57
N VAL A 93 -23.40 6.67 32.91
CA VAL A 93 -22.16 6.35 33.63
C VAL A 93 -21.78 4.89 33.41
N PHE A 94 -22.73 3.95 33.48
CA PHE A 94 -22.46 2.54 33.20
C PHE A 94 -21.92 2.34 31.78
N LEU A 95 -22.56 2.93 30.79
CA LEU A 95 -22.14 2.81 29.39
C LEU A 95 -20.76 3.45 29.16
N ALA A 96 -20.52 4.61 29.76
CA ALA A 96 -19.22 5.28 29.68
C ALA A 96 -18.09 4.46 30.30
N VAL A 97 -18.32 3.83 31.46
CA VAL A 97 -17.32 2.96 32.10
C VAL A 97 -17.13 1.68 31.29
N PHE A 98 -18.20 1.03 30.84
CA PHE A 98 -18.13 -0.21 30.10
C PHE A 98 -17.42 -0.03 28.74
N VAL A 99 -17.81 0.98 27.97
CA VAL A 99 -17.16 1.30 26.68
C VAL A 99 -15.77 1.87 26.89
N GLY A 100 -15.59 2.73 27.90
CA GLY A 100 -14.31 3.36 28.21
C GLY A 100 -13.25 2.33 28.60
N VAL A 101 -13.50 1.56 29.65
CA VAL A 101 -12.60 0.50 30.11
C VAL A 101 -12.46 -0.59 29.05
N GLY A 102 -13.57 -0.99 28.42
CA GLY A 102 -13.56 -2.02 27.36
C GLY A 102 -12.67 -1.63 26.18
N ALA A 103 -12.78 -0.38 25.70
CA ALA A 103 -11.95 0.13 24.62
C ALA A 103 -10.46 0.20 25.01
N VAL A 104 -10.15 0.64 26.24
CA VAL A 104 -8.76 0.68 26.73
C VAL A 104 -8.16 -0.73 26.81
N VAL A 105 -8.89 -1.69 27.37
CA VAL A 105 -8.43 -3.08 27.46
C VAL A 105 -8.26 -3.69 26.06
N ALA A 106 -9.22 -3.49 25.17
CA ALA A 106 -9.14 -3.96 23.78
C ALA A 106 -7.92 -3.37 23.06
N SER A 107 -7.66 -2.08 23.24
CA SER A 107 -6.47 -1.42 22.69
C SER A 107 -5.16 -2.03 23.22
N LEU A 108 -5.06 -2.27 24.53
CA LEU A 108 -3.87 -2.92 25.10
C LEU A 108 -3.63 -4.31 24.51
N ILE A 109 -4.69 -5.10 24.32
CA ILE A 109 -4.60 -6.42 23.70
C ILE A 109 -4.16 -6.30 22.24
N LEU A 110 -4.74 -5.39 21.46
CA LEU A 110 -4.35 -5.15 20.07
C LEU A 110 -2.91 -4.66 19.94
N LEU A 111 -2.44 -3.85 20.89
CA LEU A 111 -1.07 -3.37 20.93
C LEU A 111 -0.10 -4.52 21.23
N ALA A 112 -0.39 -5.33 22.25
CA ALA A 112 0.39 -6.53 22.57
C ALA A 112 0.42 -7.51 21.39
N TRP A 113 -0.71 -7.70 20.71
CA TRP A 113 -0.83 -8.53 19.52
C TRP A 113 0.00 -7.98 18.36
N GLY A 114 -0.11 -6.68 18.06
CA GLY A 114 0.68 -6.02 17.01
C GLY A 114 2.18 -6.12 17.26
N LEU A 115 2.62 -5.90 18.52
CA LEU A 115 4.01 -6.06 18.93
C LEU A 115 4.47 -7.53 18.86
N PHE A 116 3.62 -8.48 19.25
CA PHE A 116 3.93 -9.90 19.16
C PHE A 116 4.22 -10.32 17.71
N TRP A 117 3.37 -9.93 16.77
CA TRP A 117 3.57 -10.22 15.35
C TRP A 117 4.83 -9.55 14.80
N ARG A 118 5.07 -8.28 15.15
CA ARG A 118 6.30 -7.57 14.76
C ARG A 118 7.55 -8.29 15.25
N LYS A 119 7.56 -8.72 16.51
CA LYS A 119 8.69 -9.46 17.10
C LYS A 119 8.88 -10.85 16.47
N LYS A 120 7.78 -11.56 16.18
CA LYS A 120 7.78 -12.84 15.45
C LYS A 120 8.38 -12.68 14.05
N VAL A 121 8.08 -11.57 13.38
CA VAL A 121 8.63 -11.23 12.06
C VAL A 121 10.12 -10.93 12.14
N GLU A 122 10.53 -10.05 13.05
CA GLU A 122 11.93 -9.63 13.23
C GLU A 122 12.85 -10.81 13.59
N MET A 123 12.38 -11.77 14.39
CA MET A 123 13.18 -12.94 14.76
C MET A 123 13.30 -13.98 13.64
N ARG A 124 12.60 -13.82 12.50
CA ARG A 124 12.48 -14.82 11.41
C ARG A 124 12.11 -16.25 11.86
N ASN A 125 11.60 -16.42 13.09
CA ASN A 125 11.22 -17.70 13.70
C ASN A 125 9.78 -18.10 13.34
N ILE A 126 9.43 -17.98 12.06
CA ILE A 126 8.18 -18.56 11.53
C ILE A 126 8.42 -20.04 11.13
N PHE A 127 9.67 -20.48 11.09
CA PHE A 127 10.09 -21.88 11.05
C PHE A 127 10.99 -22.20 12.23
#